data_AF-A0A8J5VI93-F1
#
_entry.id   AF-A0A8J5VI93-F1
#
_cell.length_a   1.000
_cell.length_b   1.000
_cell.length_c   1.000
_cell.angle_alpha   90.00
_cell.angle_beta   90.00
_cell.angle_gamma   90.00
#
_symmetry.space_group_name_H-M   'P 1'
#
loop_
_entity.id
_entity.type
_entity.pdbx_description
1 polymer ?
#
loop_
_entity_poly.entity_id
_entity_poly.type
_entity_poly.pdbx_seq_one_letter_code
_entity_poly.pdbx_strand_id
1 'polypeptide(L)'
;MAIVDLINAGEHQQQQQAAKRQEEDGEREYYCRRGVRHLSDSGITKLPGRYVLPASDRPGQAAAVGSVKLPVVDLARLRVPSERAAVLRTLDAACREYGFFQARII
;
A
#
# COMPACT_ATOMS: atom_id res chain seq x y z
N MET A 1 -40.88 -37.86 11.86
CA MET A 1 -40.57 -37.19 10.58
C MET A 1 -39.90 -35.81 10.73
N ALA A 2 -39.95 -35.12 11.88
CA ALA A 2 -39.38 -33.77 12.02
C ALA A 2 -37.83 -33.64 12.11
N ILE A 3 -37.10 -34.72 12.43
CA ILE A 3 -35.64 -34.65 12.63
C ILE A 3 -34.87 -34.58 11.28
N VAL A 4 -35.43 -35.18 10.23
CA VAL A 4 -34.79 -35.23 8.90
C VAL A 4 -34.85 -33.86 8.21
N ASP A 5 -35.91 -33.10 8.45
CA ASP A 5 -36.11 -31.76 7.86
C ASP A 5 -35.12 -30.72 8.43
N LEU A 6 -34.73 -30.86 9.70
CA LEU A 6 -33.77 -29.98 10.37
C LEU A 6 -32.32 -30.18 9.85
N ILE A 7 -31.96 -31.41 9.45
CA ILE A 7 -30.65 -31.72 8.89
C ILE A 7 -30.55 -31.15 7.47
N ASN A 8 -31.59 -31.36 6.63
CA ASN A 8 -31.63 -30.85 5.27
C ASN A 8 -31.57 -29.30 5.20
N ALA A 9 -32.21 -28.60 6.14
CA ALA A 9 -32.17 -27.14 6.20
C ALA A 9 -30.77 -26.59 6.53
N GLY A 10 -30.00 -27.29 7.37
CA GLY A 10 -28.61 -26.93 7.69
C GLY A 10 -27.67 -27.09 6.50
N GLU A 11 -27.84 -28.17 5.72
CA GLU A 11 -27.04 -28.43 4.50
C GLU A 11 -27.32 -27.41 3.40
N HIS A 12 -28.57 -27.01 3.21
CA HIS A 12 -28.95 -25.96 2.25
C HIS A 12 -28.37 -24.58 2.61
N GLN A 13 -28.35 -24.21 3.89
CA GLN A 13 -27.69 -22.97 4.33
C GLN A 13 -26.17 -23.02 4.13
N GLN A 14 -25.55 -24.16 4.42
CA GLN A 14 -24.10 -24.34 4.27
C GLN A 14 -23.67 -24.30 2.79
N GLN A 15 -24.44 -24.91 1.89
CA GLN A 15 -24.20 -24.86 0.44
C GLN A 15 -24.41 -23.45 -0.14
N GLN A 16 -25.44 -22.72 0.28
CA GLN A 16 -25.63 -21.32 -0.16
C GLN A 16 -24.50 -20.40 0.32
N GLN A 17 -23.97 -20.60 1.53
CA GLN A 17 -22.82 -19.84 2.03
C GLN A 17 -21.49 -20.25 1.39
N ALA A 18 -21.32 -21.52 1.00
CA ALA A 18 -20.15 -21.98 0.27
C ALA A 18 -20.14 -21.45 -1.17
N ALA A 19 -21.30 -21.47 -1.85
CA ALA A 19 -21.47 -20.92 -3.19
C ALA A 19 -21.22 -19.40 -3.21
N LYS A 20 -21.80 -18.65 -2.26
CA LYS A 20 -21.51 -17.21 -2.11
C LYS A 20 -20.03 -16.91 -1.88
N ARG A 21 -19.35 -17.72 -1.05
CA ARG A 21 -17.91 -17.57 -0.81
C ARG A 21 -17.10 -17.82 -2.08
N GLN A 22 -17.45 -18.84 -2.85
CA GLN A 22 -16.78 -19.18 -4.11
C GLN A 22 -16.99 -18.12 -5.20
N GLU A 23 -18.21 -17.58 -5.33
CA GLU A 23 -18.51 -16.47 -6.25
C GLU A 23 -17.76 -15.20 -5.87
N GLU A 24 -17.79 -14.81 -4.59
CA GLU A 24 -17.02 -13.66 -4.09
C GLU A 24 -15.51 -13.85 -4.30
N ASP A 25 -14.99 -15.06 -4.08
CA ASP A 25 -13.57 -15.35 -4.27
C ASP A 25 -13.16 -15.33 -5.76
N GLY A 26 -14.04 -15.79 -6.66
CA GLY A 26 -13.85 -15.73 -8.11
C GLY A 26 -13.84 -14.29 -8.65
N GLU A 27 -14.79 -13.45 -8.22
CA GLU A 27 -14.80 -12.02 -8.55
C GLU A 27 -13.55 -11.31 -7.98
N ARG A 28 -13.17 -11.61 -6.73
CA ARG A 28 -11.96 -11.06 -6.11
C ARG A 28 -10.70 -11.45 -6.87
N GLU A 29 -10.60 -12.67 -7.38
CA GLU A 29 -9.46 -13.12 -8.18
C GLU A 29 -9.38 -12.39 -9.53
N TYR A 30 -10.53 -12.10 -10.14
CA TYR A 30 -10.63 -11.38 -11.41
C TYR A 30 -10.14 -9.93 -11.30
N TYR A 31 -10.59 -9.17 -10.29
CA TYR A 31 -10.14 -7.79 -10.09
C TYR A 31 -8.65 -7.69 -9.76
N CYS A 32 -8.09 -8.70 -9.09
CA CYS A 32 -6.68 -8.70 -8.72
C CYS A 32 -5.76 -9.08 -9.89
N ARG A 33 -6.27 -9.81 -10.89
CA ARG A 33 -5.52 -10.11 -12.12
C ARG A 33 -5.37 -8.92 -13.07
N ARG A 34 -6.25 -7.91 -13.00
CA ARG A 34 -6.18 -6.69 -13.83
C ARG A 34 -5.37 -5.55 -13.22
N GLY A 35 -4.92 -5.71 -11.97
CA GLY A 35 -4.09 -4.75 -11.26
C GLY A 35 -4.86 -3.60 -10.60
N VAL A 36 -4.15 -2.82 -9.77
CA VAL A 36 -4.74 -1.79 -8.89
C VAL A 36 -5.35 -0.61 -9.64
N ARG A 37 -4.84 -0.27 -10.84
CA ARG A 37 -5.42 0.79 -11.68
C ARG A 37 -6.85 0.43 -12.09
N HIS A 38 -7.02 -0.78 -12.63
CA HIS A 38 -8.34 -1.26 -13.02
C HIS A 38 -9.31 -1.31 -11.82
N LEU A 39 -8.82 -1.77 -10.67
CA LEU A 39 -9.59 -1.79 -9.42
C LEU A 39 -10.04 -0.39 -8.99
N SER A 40 -9.19 0.63 -9.16
CA SER A 40 -9.54 2.03 -8.91
C SER A 40 -10.59 2.54 -9.91
N ASP A 41 -10.39 2.27 -11.20
CA ASP A 41 -11.26 2.76 -12.27
C ASP A 41 -12.65 2.10 -12.25
N SER A 42 -12.78 0.91 -11.66
CA SER A 42 -14.05 0.18 -11.56
C SER A 42 -14.99 0.72 -10.47
N GLY A 43 -14.60 1.77 -9.73
CA GLY A 43 -15.48 2.44 -8.76
C GLY A 43 -15.76 1.64 -7.50
N ILE A 44 -14.79 0.84 -7.01
CA ILE A 44 -14.97 0.07 -5.78
C ILE A 44 -15.30 0.98 -4.58
N THR A 45 -16.26 0.57 -3.76
CA THR A 45 -16.64 1.28 -2.52
C THR A 45 -15.95 0.70 -1.29
N LYS A 46 -15.33 -0.48 -1.41
CA LYS A 46 -14.62 -1.18 -0.34
C LYS A 46 -13.33 -1.81 -0.88
N LEU A 47 -12.25 -1.63 -0.13
CA LEU A 47 -10.95 -2.20 -0.48
C LEU A 47 -10.95 -3.73 -0.27
N PRO A 48 -10.45 -4.53 -1.23
CA PRO A 48 -10.27 -5.96 -1.02
C PRO A 48 -9.32 -6.23 0.16
N GLY A 49 -9.62 -7.26 0.95
CA GLY A 49 -8.90 -7.56 2.19
C GLY A 49 -7.38 -7.69 2.03
N ARG A 50 -6.89 -8.15 0.87
CA ARG A 50 -5.46 -8.28 0.57
C ARG A 50 -4.67 -6.97 0.53
N TYR A 51 -5.35 -5.83 0.40
CA TYR A 51 -4.75 -4.49 0.42
C TYR A 51 -4.95 -3.80 1.78
N VAL A 52 -5.65 -4.43 2.73
CA VAL A 52 -5.86 -3.88 4.07
C VAL A 52 -4.70 -4.31 4.96
N LEU A 53 -3.89 -3.36 5.39
CA LEU A 53 -2.77 -3.63 6.31
C LEU A 53 -3.28 -4.18 7.66
N PRO A 54 -2.51 -5.08 8.31
CA PRO A 54 -2.74 -5.46 9.70
C PRO A 54 -2.78 -4.23 10.61
N ALA A 55 -3.48 -4.31 11.74
CA ALA A 55 -3.66 -3.17 12.64
C ALA A 55 -2.33 -2.59 13.16
N SER A 56 -1.29 -3.43 13.33
CA SER A 56 0.06 -3.03 13.75
C SER A 56 0.79 -2.13 12.75
N ASP A 57 0.51 -2.31 11.46
CA ASP A 57 1.26 -1.69 10.37
C ASP A 57 0.52 -0.47 9.79
N ARG A 58 -0.71 -0.24 10.27
CA ARG A 58 -1.48 0.93 9.87
C ARG A 58 -0.83 2.17 10.46
N PRO A 59 -0.63 3.24 9.66
CA PRO A 59 -0.16 4.50 10.21
C PRO A 59 -1.17 5.00 11.24
N GLY A 60 -0.70 5.34 12.44
CA GLY A 60 -1.55 5.96 13.46
C GLY A 60 -2.03 7.35 13.03
N GLN A 61 -3.08 7.88 13.69
CA GLN A 61 -3.56 9.26 13.47
C GLN A 61 -2.47 10.33 13.66
N ALA A 62 -1.40 10.00 14.38
CA ALA A 62 -0.26 10.88 14.64
C ALA A 62 0.83 10.85 13.54
N ALA A 63 0.61 10.24 12.37
CA ALA A 63 1.63 10.15 11.30
C ALA A 63 2.11 11.51 10.75
N ALA A 64 1.47 12.62 11.14
CA ALA A 64 1.93 13.99 10.85
C ALA A 64 2.87 14.58 11.92
N VAL A 65 3.07 13.92 13.06
CA VAL A 65 3.88 14.41 14.20
C VAL A 65 5.34 13.98 14.00
N GLY A 66 5.96 14.53 12.97
CA GLY A 66 7.38 14.30 12.69
C GLY A 66 7.68 14.24 11.20
N SER A 67 7.39 15.32 10.46
CA SER A 67 7.92 15.44 9.11
C SER A 67 9.45 15.49 9.19
N VAL A 68 10.11 14.35 8.92
CA VAL A 68 11.56 14.33 8.71
C VAL A 68 11.85 15.23 7.52
N LYS A 69 12.50 16.37 7.76
CA LYS A 69 12.94 17.26 6.69
C LYS A 69 14.15 16.63 6.01
N LEU A 70 13.89 15.89 4.94
CA LEU A 70 14.93 15.27 4.14
C LEU A 70 15.85 16.35 3.52
N PRO A 71 17.17 16.10 3.45
CA PRO A 71 18.10 17.01 2.78
C PRO A 71 17.74 17.20 1.30
N VAL A 72 17.85 18.43 0.80
CA VAL A 72 17.80 18.74 -0.63
C VAL A 72 19.22 19.03 -1.11
N VAL A 73 19.72 18.24 -2.05
CA VAL A 73 21.07 18.39 -2.62
C VAL A 73 20.93 18.91 -4.04
N ASP A 74 21.47 20.09 -4.29
CA ASP A 74 21.57 20.67 -5.64
C ASP A 74 22.79 20.10 -6.36
N LEU A 75 22.56 19.14 -7.24
CA LEU A 75 23.63 18.45 -7.95
C LEU A 75 24.18 19.29 -9.11
N ALA A 76 23.47 20.33 -9.58
CA ALA A 76 23.98 21.22 -10.61
C ALA A 76 25.22 22.00 -10.11
N ARG A 77 25.24 22.34 -8.81
CA ARG A 77 26.34 23.05 -8.15
C ARG A 77 27.64 22.24 -8.04
N LEU A 78 27.61 20.93 -8.30
CA LEU A 78 28.83 20.13 -8.43
C LEU A 78 29.72 20.58 -9.60
N ARG A 79 29.13 21.23 -10.61
CA ARG A 79 29.85 21.77 -11.77
C ARG A 79 30.57 23.07 -11.46
N VAL A 80 30.22 23.75 -10.38
CA VAL A 80 30.84 25.00 -9.95
C VAL A 80 32.04 24.66 -9.06
N PRO A 81 33.30 24.90 -9.50
CA PRO A 81 34.47 24.43 -8.77
C PRO A 81 34.58 24.95 -7.33
N SER A 82 34.12 26.18 -7.08
CA SER A 82 34.10 26.81 -5.75
C SER A 82 33.07 26.19 -4.80
N GLU A 83 32.01 25.55 -5.32
CA GLU A 83 30.89 25.04 -4.51
C GLU A 83 30.90 23.51 -4.40
N ARG A 84 31.56 22.83 -5.34
CA ARG A 84 31.64 21.36 -5.42
C ARG A 84 31.97 20.70 -4.08
N ALA A 85 32.96 21.20 -3.35
CA ALA A 85 33.36 20.62 -2.07
C ALA A 85 32.25 20.74 -1.01
N ALA A 86 31.50 21.83 -0.98
CA ALA A 86 30.39 22.01 -0.06
C ALA A 86 29.23 21.06 -0.39
N VAL A 87 28.88 20.94 -1.68
CA VAL A 87 27.83 20.04 -2.14
C VAL A 87 28.17 18.58 -1.84
N LEU A 88 29.42 18.16 -2.06
CA LEU A 88 29.87 16.80 -1.72
C LEU A 88 29.77 16.50 -0.23
N ARG A 89 30.05 17.48 0.65
CA ARG A 89 29.87 17.29 2.10
C ARG A 89 28.40 17.12 2.47
N THR A 90 27.51 17.92 1.88
CA THR A 90 26.06 17.77 2.10
C THR A 90 25.56 16.43 1.58
N LEU A 91 26.05 15.98 0.42
CA LEU A 91 25.72 14.68 -0.14
C LEU A 91 26.19 13.53 0.76
N ASP A 92 27.43 13.57 1.25
CA ASP A 92 27.98 12.57 2.17
C ASP A 92 27.17 12.49 3.48
N ALA A 93 26.86 13.63 4.09
CA ALA A 93 26.03 13.70 5.30
C ALA A 93 24.63 13.12 5.04
N ALA A 94 23.99 13.48 3.93
CA ALA A 94 22.67 12.97 3.59
C ALA A 94 22.65 11.44 3.42
N CYS A 95 23.67 10.88 2.76
CA CYS A 95 23.82 9.44 2.60
C CYS A 95 24.04 8.72 3.94
N ARG A 96 24.86 9.29 4.84
CA ARG A 96 25.20 8.66 6.13
C ARG A 96 24.11 8.78 7.18
N GLU A 97 23.48 9.94 7.27
CA GLU A 97 22.50 10.24 8.33
C GLU A 97 21.09 9.77 7.98
N TYR A 98 20.70 9.88 6.70
CA TYR A 98 19.33 9.59 6.26
C TYR A 98 19.24 8.38 5.34
N GLY A 99 20.30 8.07 4.58
CA GLY A 99 20.24 7.10 3.48
C GLY A 99 19.34 7.54 2.32
N PHE A 100 18.80 8.76 2.37
CA PHE A 100 17.86 9.30 1.38
C PHE A 100 17.92 10.84 1.34
N PHE A 101 17.73 11.42 0.16
CA PHE A 101 17.70 12.87 -0.05
C PHE A 101 16.93 13.22 -1.33
N GLN A 102 16.55 14.48 -1.46
CA GLN A 102 15.96 15.01 -2.68
C GLN A 102 17.06 15.60 -3.57
N ALA A 103 17.15 15.16 -4.82
CA ALA A 103 18.06 15.74 -5.80
C ALA A 103 17.36 16.87 -6.56
N ARG A 104 17.98 18.05 -6.59
CA ARG A 104 17.56 19.15 -7.47
C ARG A 104 18.57 19.26 -8.61
N ILE A 105 18.07 19.26 -9.84
CA ILE A 105 18.84 19.44 -11.07
C ILE A 105 18.00 20.39 -11.93
N ILE A 106 18.24 21.69 -11.82
CA ILE A 106 17.56 22.71 -12.63
C ILE A 106 18.63 23.70 -13.12
#